data_AF-A0A6I6UUC3-F1
#
_entry.id   AF-A0A6I6UUC3-F1
#
_cell.length_a   1.000
_cell.length_b   1.000
_cell.length_c   1.000
_cell.angle_alpha   90.00
_cell.angle_beta   90.00
_cell.angle_gamma   90.00
#
_symmetry.space_group_name_H-M   'P 1'
#
loop_
_entity.id
_entity.type
_entity.pdbx_description
1 polymer ?
#
loop_
_entity_poly.entity_id
_entity_poly.type
_entity_poly.pdbx_seq_one_letter_code
_entity_poly.pdbx_strand_id
1 'polypeptide(L)'
;MSSNERDVYKQFIPIDKNTIEDKVTGEVYTLTWLNDQFNIKYGFTFTEYSPHYVKIEWNLEQLSNEEQLEKKYPFLNRLIKRRVHFLNTLIEYSREKIVSPLARKEGNYYFFASSRYLASKYFSSYNTWNRNISIFCTLGLLNKVKTDNRMTERRATRETKTLAKAMKIEYTKLNPINFYTIPNYSVELLKEADRRAKVLIDNNFRTNGFSKFYLIKVFGQDFANSVFHDERYISEYSQYVQTQIEKFIFKDIKRHGYTTKDRTLRYVQINYSLLQPWEYGFNKEKQNKKAILSREFDRSISEIKGKYSLEYKKANKELKEKFKLDSNKTIIFEK
;
A
#
# COMPACT_ATOMS: atom_id res chain seq x y z
N MET A 1 -19.75 -19.08 -5.08
CA MET A 1 -19.65 -17.79 -5.80
C MET A 1 -20.82 -16.94 -5.33
N SER A 2 -20.57 -15.81 -4.67
CA SER A 2 -21.64 -14.98 -4.10
C SER A 2 -22.24 -14.04 -5.16
N SER A 3 -23.51 -13.68 -4.96
CA SER A 3 -24.37 -13.01 -5.94
C SER A 3 -23.96 -11.56 -6.32
N ASN A 4 -22.93 -10.98 -5.69
CA ASN A 4 -22.54 -9.58 -5.90
C ASN A 4 -21.47 -9.36 -7.00
N GLU A 5 -20.92 -10.42 -7.60
CA GLU A 5 -19.98 -10.29 -8.73
C GLU A 5 -20.69 -10.20 -10.10
N ARG A 6 -22.03 -10.32 -10.15
CA ARG A 6 -22.79 -10.39 -11.41
C ARG A 6 -23.26 -9.05 -11.99
N ASP A 7 -23.18 -7.95 -11.25
CA ASP A 7 -23.74 -6.67 -11.72
C ASP A 7 -22.73 -5.75 -12.44
N VAL A 8 -21.42 -5.96 -12.30
CA VAL A 8 -20.39 -5.19 -13.03
C VAL A 8 -20.34 -5.55 -14.53
N TYR A 9 -20.87 -6.71 -14.91
CA TYR A 9 -20.89 -7.19 -16.29
C TYR A 9 -22.09 -6.71 -17.12
N LYS A 10 -23.01 -5.91 -16.56
CA LYS A 10 -24.20 -5.41 -17.29
C LYS A 10 -23.91 -4.23 -18.23
N GLN A 11 -22.74 -3.58 -18.10
CA GLN A 11 -22.35 -2.40 -18.86
C GLN A 11 -21.61 -2.70 -20.18
N PHE A 12 -21.29 -3.96 -20.48
CA PHE A 12 -20.60 -4.36 -21.70
C PHE A 12 -21.46 -5.30 -22.57
N ILE A 13 -21.38 -5.16 -23.89
CA ILE A 13 -21.99 -6.04 -24.90
C ILE A 13 -20.87 -6.89 -25.50
N PRO A 14 -20.94 -8.23 -25.42
CA PRO A 14 -20.05 -9.08 -26.19
C PRO A 14 -20.36 -8.93 -27.69
N ILE A 15 -19.39 -8.51 -28.50
CA ILE A 15 -19.52 -8.44 -29.96
C ILE A 15 -19.13 -9.80 -30.56
N ASP A 16 -18.00 -10.35 -30.13
CA ASP A 16 -17.53 -11.70 -30.47
C ASP A 16 -16.76 -12.34 -29.29
N LYS A 17 -16.11 -13.50 -29.53
CA LYS A 17 -15.35 -14.24 -28.49
C LYS A 17 -14.23 -13.41 -27.83
N ASN A 18 -13.72 -12.40 -28.51
CA ASN A 18 -12.52 -11.65 -28.15
C ASN A 18 -12.76 -10.13 -28.06
N THR A 19 -14.01 -9.65 -28.22
CA THR A 19 -14.32 -8.23 -28.19
C THR A 19 -15.55 -7.92 -27.33
N ILE A 20 -15.44 -6.88 -26.51
CA ILE A 20 -16.56 -6.34 -25.73
C ILE A 20 -16.69 -4.84 -25.98
N GLU A 21 -17.92 -4.36 -26.06
CA GLU A 21 -18.27 -2.96 -26.30
C GLU A 21 -18.89 -2.35 -25.04
N ASP A 22 -18.45 -1.18 -24.63
CA ASP A 22 -19.07 -0.43 -23.54
C ASP A 22 -20.40 0.20 -24.01
N LYS A 23 -21.49 -0.08 -23.32
CA LYS A 23 -22.84 0.40 -23.68
C LYS A 23 -23.01 1.92 -23.58
N VAL A 24 -22.18 2.59 -22.80
CA VAL A 24 -22.28 4.03 -22.50
C VAL A 24 -21.36 4.82 -23.41
N THR A 25 -20.17 4.31 -23.72
CA THR A 25 -19.16 5.05 -24.50
C THR A 25 -19.04 4.57 -25.95
N GLY A 26 -19.52 3.37 -26.29
CA GLY A 26 -19.38 2.76 -27.62
C GLY A 26 -17.95 2.32 -27.94
N GLU A 27 -17.04 2.34 -26.95
CA GLU A 27 -15.66 1.90 -27.15
C GLU A 27 -15.58 0.36 -27.21
N VAL A 28 -14.88 -0.14 -28.23
CA VAL A 28 -14.64 -1.58 -28.43
C VAL A 28 -13.29 -1.97 -27.84
N TYR A 29 -13.32 -2.91 -26.91
CA TYR A 29 -12.14 -3.45 -26.25
C TYR A 29 -11.86 -4.86 -26.78
N THR A 30 -10.67 -5.06 -27.35
CA THR A 30 -10.14 -6.39 -27.65
C THR A 30 -9.56 -7.01 -26.38
N LEU A 31 -10.03 -8.21 -26.02
CA LEU A 31 -9.38 -9.09 -25.06
C LEU A 31 -8.02 -9.51 -25.63
N THR A 32 -6.98 -8.73 -25.38
CA THR A 32 -5.61 -9.22 -25.54
C THR A 32 -5.32 -10.06 -24.31
N TRP A 33 -5.47 -11.37 -24.44
CA TRP A 33 -5.15 -12.27 -23.35
C TRP A 33 -3.65 -12.21 -23.12
N LEU A 34 -3.25 -12.09 -21.86
CA LEU A 34 -1.87 -12.16 -21.38
C LEU A 34 -1.06 -13.26 -22.11
N ASN A 35 -1.72 -14.38 -22.42
CA ASN A 35 -1.18 -15.49 -23.19
C ASN A 35 -0.65 -15.13 -24.58
N ASP A 36 -1.29 -14.21 -25.31
CA ASP A 36 -0.84 -13.83 -26.66
C ASP A 36 0.50 -13.10 -26.59
N GLN A 37 0.67 -12.20 -25.61
CA GLN A 37 1.93 -11.48 -25.42
C GLN A 37 3.07 -12.41 -24.97
N PHE A 38 2.79 -13.35 -24.05
CA PHE A 38 3.76 -14.36 -23.64
C PHE A 38 4.09 -15.33 -24.78
N ASN A 39 3.09 -15.74 -25.57
CA ASN A 39 3.28 -16.71 -26.65
C ASN A 39 4.12 -16.12 -27.79
N ILE A 40 3.84 -14.87 -28.18
CA ILE A 40 4.65 -14.15 -29.17
C ILE A 40 6.11 -14.04 -28.72
N LYS A 41 6.36 -13.78 -27.44
CA LYS A 41 7.70 -13.48 -26.93
C LYS A 41 8.52 -14.72 -26.57
N TYR A 42 7.90 -15.69 -25.91
CA TYR A 42 8.58 -16.86 -25.35
C TYR A 42 8.19 -18.17 -26.03
N GLY A 43 7.34 -18.14 -27.07
CA GLY A 43 6.78 -19.34 -27.69
C GLY A 43 5.95 -20.17 -26.71
N PHE A 44 5.37 -19.52 -25.70
CA PHE A 44 4.81 -20.17 -24.53
C PHE A 44 3.45 -19.59 -24.14
N THR A 45 2.46 -20.46 -24.01
CA THR A 45 1.14 -20.09 -23.48
C THR A 45 1.18 -20.06 -21.96
N PHE A 46 0.89 -18.91 -21.36
CA PHE A 46 0.87 -18.77 -19.92
C PHE A 46 -0.32 -19.51 -19.30
N THR A 47 -0.08 -20.19 -18.18
CA THR A 47 -1.06 -20.96 -17.41
C THR A 47 -0.77 -20.80 -15.92
N GLU A 48 -1.66 -21.27 -15.07
CA GLU A 48 -1.38 -21.35 -13.62
C GLU A 48 -0.16 -22.23 -13.30
N TYR A 49 0.19 -23.15 -14.22
CA TYR A 49 1.31 -24.07 -14.08
C TYR A 49 2.65 -23.51 -14.55
N SER A 50 2.66 -22.35 -15.23
CA SER A 50 3.87 -21.75 -15.80
C SER A 50 5.00 -21.61 -14.79
N PRO A 51 6.26 -21.87 -15.21
CA PRO A 51 7.41 -21.78 -14.32
C PRO A 51 7.56 -20.40 -13.67
N HIS A 52 8.04 -20.39 -12.43
CA HIS A 52 8.22 -19.14 -11.67
C HIS A 52 9.16 -18.15 -12.36
N TYR A 53 10.25 -18.62 -12.97
CA TYR A 53 11.21 -17.76 -13.65
C TYR A 53 10.57 -16.98 -14.81
N VAL A 54 9.67 -17.60 -15.58
CA VAL A 54 8.94 -16.94 -16.67
C VAL A 54 8.07 -15.79 -16.13
N LYS A 55 7.40 -16.01 -14.98
CA LYS A 55 6.60 -14.98 -14.29
C LYS A 55 7.45 -13.81 -13.83
N ILE A 56 8.60 -14.10 -13.24
CA ILE A 56 9.55 -13.09 -12.74
C ILE A 56 10.07 -12.24 -13.89
N GLU A 57 10.59 -12.86 -14.96
CA GLU A 57 11.16 -12.15 -16.11
C GLU A 57 10.12 -11.19 -16.72
N TRP A 58 8.91 -11.68 -16.97
CA TRP A 58 7.82 -10.83 -17.44
C TRP A 58 7.56 -9.63 -16.53
N ASN A 59 7.43 -9.88 -15.23
CA ASN A 59 7.15 -8.81 -14.27
C ASN A 59 8.26 -7.76 -14.24
N LEU A 60 9.54 -8.19 -14.31
CA LEU A 60 10.68 -7.28 -14.35
C LEU A 60 10.69 -6.45 -15.63
N GLU A 61 10.33 -7.02 -16.77
CA GLU A 61 10.20 -6.29 -18.03
C GLU A 61 9.10 -5.23 -17.99
N GLN A 62 7.92 -5.59 -17.46
CA GLN A 62 6.83 -4.62 -17.28
C GLN A 62 7.24 -3.45 -16.37
N LEU A 63 8.06 -3.72 -15.35
CA LEU A 63 8.57 -2.67 -14.45
C LEU A 63 9.72 -1.86 -15.05
N SER A 64 10.47 -2.41 -16.00
CA SER A 64 11.63 -1.76 -16.61
C SER A 64 11.22 -0.78 -17.72
N ASN A 65 10.00 -0.89 -18.26
CA ASN A 65 9.45 0.04 -19.24
C ASN A 65 8.88 1.31 -18.56
N GLU A 66 9.77 2.21 -18.14
CA GLU A 66 9.40 3.43 -17.41
C GLU A 66 8.45 4.33 -18.23
N GLU A 67 8.66 4.46 -19.54
CA GLU A 67 7.80 5.26 -20.41
C GLU A 67 6.36 4.69 -20.46
N GLN A 68 6.22 3.37 -20.59
CA GLN A 68 4.91 2.71 -20.56
C GLN A 68 4.24 2.89 -19.20
N LEU A 69 4.97 2.73 -18.09
CA LEU A 69 4.43 2.95 -16.75
C LEU A 69 3.97 4.40 -16.58
N GLU A 70 4.75 5.38 -17.04
CA GLU A 70 4.38 6.79 -16.93
C GLU A 70 3.15 7.14 -17.75
N LYS A 71 3.07 6.65 -19.00
CA LYS A 71 1.95 6.96 -19.90
C LYS A 71 0.68 6.20 -19.55
N LYS A 72 0.76 4.89 -19.30
CA LYS A 72 -0.42 4.03 -19.09
C LYS A 72 -0.86 3.96 -17.63
N TYR A 73 0.07 4.10 -16.68
CA TYR A 73 -0.17 3.94 -15.24
C TYR A 73 0.45 5.10 -14.43
N PRO A 74 0.05 6.35 -14.70
CA PRO A 74 0.74 7.54 -14.17
C PRO A 74 0.68 7.63 -12.64
N PHE A 75 -0.40 7.18 -11.99
CA PHE A 75 -0.54 7.22 -10.54
C PHE A 75 0.33 6.16 -9.88
N LEU A 76 0.37 4.96 -10.47
CA LEU A 76 1.26 3.88 -10.07
C LEU A 76 2.71 4.33 -10.16
N ASN A 77 3.14 4.81 -11.34
CA ASN A 77 4.50 5.28 -11.58
C ASN A 77 4.89 6.36 -10.55
N ARG A 78 4.04 7.36 -10.35
CA ARG A 78 4.25 8.42 -9.36
C ARG A 78 4.52 7.88 -7.95
N LEU A 79 3.86 6.80 -7.56
CA LEU A 79 3.99 6.20 -6.24
C LEU A 79 5.22 5.27 -6.16
N ILE A 80 5.49 4.46 -7.18
CA ILE A 80 6.52 3.42 -7.10
C ILE A 80 7.88 3.82 -7.67
N LYS A 81 8.01 4.87 -8.49
CA LYS A 81 9.28 5.18 -9.20
C LYS A 81 10.51 5.23 -8.30
N ARG A 82 10.42 5.85 -7.13
CA ARG A 82 11.53 5.95 -6.15
C ARG A 82 11.75 4.67 -5.32
N ARG A 83 10.89 3.66 -5.51
CA ARG A 83 10.81 2.44 -4.71
C ARG A 83 10.92 1.19 -5.58
N VAL A 84 10.85 1.30 -6.91
CA VAL A 84 10.79 0.17 -7.84
C VAL A 84 11.97 -0.78 -7.67
N HIS A 85 13.16 -0.26 -7.34
CA HIS A 85 14.32 -1.10 -7.04
C HIS A 85 14.09 -2.08 -5.87
N PHE A 86 13.31 -1.72 -4.85
CA PHE A 86 12.93 -2.65 -3.77
C PHE A 86 12.02 -3.76 -4.30
N LEU A 87 11.11 -3.44 -5.23
CA LEU A 87 10.21 -4.40 -5.84
C LEU A 87 10.99 -5.36 -6.77
N ASN A 88 11.84 -4.83 -7.65
CA ASN A 88 12.71 -5.63 -8.51
C ASN A 88 13.59 -6.57 -7.67
N THR A 89 14.18 -6.07 -6.59
CA THR A 89 14.99 -6.89 -5.68
C THR A 89 14.18 -8.01 -5.03
N LEU A 90 12.92 -7.76 -4.64
CA LEU A 90 12.03 -8.81 -4.09
C LEU A 90 11.64 -9.85 -5.14
N ILE A 91 11.35 -9.41 -6.36
CA ILE A 91 11.00 -10.27 -7.49
C ILE A 91 12.18 -11.19 -7.79
N GLU A 92 13.39 -10.64 -7.91
CA GLU A 92 14.62 -11.42 -8.12
C GLU A 92 14.90 -12.37 -6.96
N TYR A 93 14.79 -11.89 -5.72
CA TYR A 93 14.98 -12.71 -4.54
C TYR A 93 14.02 -13.91 -4.51
N SER A 94 12.80 -13.76 -5.02
CA SER A 94 11.82 -14.85 -5.06
C SER A 94 12.25 -16.01 -5.96
N ARG A 95 13.12 -15.77 -6.96
CA ARG A 95 13.63 -16.77 -7.92
C ARG A 95 14.25 -17.98 -7.21
N GLU A 96 15.07 -17.70 -6.19
CA GLU A 96 15.82 -18.71 -5.43
C GLU A 96 15.11 -19.15 -4.14
N LYS A 97 14.02 -18.47 -3.77
CA LYS A 97 13.42 -18.58 -2.43
C LYS A 97 12.00 -19.12 -2.45
N ILE A 98 11.58 -19.69 -3.58
CA ILE A 98 10.34 -20.44 -3.64
C ILE A 98 10.34 -21.56 -2.59
N VAL A 99 9.18 -21.76 -1.99
CA VAL A 99 8.98 -22.80 -0.99
C VAL A 99 9.09 -24.15 -1.69
N SER A 100 8.22 -24.40 -2.65
CA SER A 100 8.23 -25.62 -3.44
C SER A 100 7.59 -25.34 -4.79
N PRO A 101 8.02 -26.02 -5.86
CA PRO A 101 7.33 -25.97 -7.15
C PRO A 101 5.84 -26.34 -7.08
N LEU A 102 5.44 -27.10 -6.05
CA LEU A 102 4.06 -27.54 -5.80
C LEU A 102 3.27 -26.57 -4.90
N ALA A 103 3.96 -25.72 -4.14
CA ALA A 103 3.32 -24.84 -3.17
C ALA A 103 2.93 -23.53 -3.86
N ARG A 104 1.65 -23.40 -4.22
CA ARG A 104 1.10 -22.27 -4.96
C ARG A 104 -0.21 -21.75 -4.36
N LYS A 105 -0.51 -20.48 -4.61
CA LYS A 105 -1.83 -19.86 -4.40
C LYS A 105 -2.26 -19.22 -5.71
N GLU A 106 -3.40 -19.65 -6.26
CA GLU A 106 -3.95 -19.08 -7.50
C GLU A 106 -2.87 -19.05 -8.62
N GLY A 107 -2.14 -20.17 -8.78
CA GLY A 107 -1.03 -20.30 -9.72
C GLY A 107 0.28 -19.59 -9.34
N ASN A 108 0.32 -18.78 -8.29
CA ASN A 108 1.52 -18.03 -7.89
C ASN A 108 2.33 -18.77 -6.82
N TYR A 109 3.66 -18.76 -6.98
CA TYR A 109 4.56 -19.50 -6.10
C TYR A 109 4.73 -18.81 -4.75
N TYR A 110 4.65 -19.59 -3.67
CA TYR A 110 5.02 -19.09 -2.36
C TYR A 110 6.53 -18.90 -2.28
N PHE A 111 6.96 -17.77 -1.73
CA PHE A 111 8.33 -17.56 -1.27
C PHE A 111 8.32 -16.89 0.11
N PHE A 112 9.41 -17.05 0.85
CA PHE A 112 9.56 -16.43 2.16
C PHE A 112 10.51 -15.24 2.06
N ALA A 113 10.25 -14.16 2.81
CA ALA A 113 11.17 -13.04 2.89
C ALA A 113 11.14 -12.38 4.27
N SER A 114 12.33 -12.19 4.86
CA SER A 114 12.49 -11.46 6.12
C SER A 114 12.96 -10.02 5.84
N SER A 115 12.16 -9.03 6.25
CA SER A 115 12.55 -7.61 6.10
C SER A 115 13.84 -7.27 6.84
N ARG A 116 14.20 -8.00 7.90
CA ARG A 116 15.49 -7.83 8.60
C ARG A 116 16.65 -8.37 7.77
N TYR A 117 16.46 -9.54 7.16
CA TYR A 117 17.45 -10.12 6.25
C TYR A 117 17.68 -9.20 5.04
N LEU A 118 16.60 -8.75 4.40
CA LEU A 118 16.68 -7.82 3.27
C LEU A 118 17.37 -6.50 3.65
N ALA A 119 17.06 -5.95 4.83
CA ALA A 119 17.72 -4.76 5.34
C ALA A 119 19.23 -4.96 5.51
N SER A 120 19.65 -6.07 6.10
CA SER A 120 21.08 -6.39 6.28
C SER A 120 21.79 -6.65 4.96
N LYS A 121 21.19 -7.44 4.05
CA LYS A 121 21.81 -7.85 2.78
C LYS A 121 21.98 -6.67 1.81
N TYR A 122 21.01 -5.76 1.79
CA TYR A 122 20.96 -4.64 0.85
C TYR A 122 21.22 -3.29 1.53
N PHE A 123 21.95 -3.29 2.64
CA PHE A 123 22.41 -2.08 3.36
C PHE A 123 21.33 -0.99 3.53
N SER A 124 20.14 -1.40 3.99
CA SER A 124 19.00 -0.52 4.19
C SER A 124 18.38 -0.72 5.57
N SER A 125 17.31 0.02 5.89
CA SER A 125 16.63 -0.12 7.18
C SER A 125 15.48 -1.13 7.12
N TYR A 126 15.28 -1.87 8.21
CA TYR A 126 14.11 -2.73 8.40
C TYR A 126 12.79 -1.98 8.14
N ASN A 127 12.69 -0.75 8.65
CA ASN A 127 11.49 0.08 8.49
C ASN A 127 11.24 0.47 7.02
N THR A 128 12.30 0.69 6.24
CA THR A 128 12.21 0.97 4.80
C THR A 128 11.66 -0.24 4.05
N TRP A 129 12.26 -1.41 4.24
CA TRP A 129 11.81 -2.65 3.60
C TRP A 129 10.38 -3.02 3.97
N ASN A 130 10.07 -3.05 5.27
CA ASN A 130 8.74 -3.42 5.74
C ASN A 130 7.64 -2.50 5.18
N ARG A 131 7.94 -1.19 5.10
CA ARG A 131 7.03 -0.20 4.55
C ARG A 131 6.85 -0.33 3.05
N ASN A 132 7.93 -0.50 2.28
CA ASN A 132 7.84 -0.69 0.83
C ASN A 132 7.11 -1.99 0.48
N ILE A 133 7.40 -3.10 1.16
CA ILE A 133 6.65 -4.36 1.03
C ILE A 133 5.16 -4.12 1.26
N SER A 134 4.80 -3.42 2.34
CA SER A 134 3.39 -3.12 2.64
C SER A 134 2.73 -2.22 1.58
N ILE A 135 3.48 -1.28 0.98
CA ILE A 135 3.01 -0.47 -0.16
C ILE A 135 2.76 -1.35 -1.38
N PHE A 136 3.69 -2.24 -1.75
CA PHE A 136 3.50 -3.15 -2.87
C PHE A 136 2.32 -4.10 -2.65
N CYS A 137 2.12 -4.56 -1.41
CA CYS A 137 0.94 -5.31 -1.03
C CYS A 137 -0.36 -4.52 -1.19
N THR A 138 -0.35 -3.25 -0.77
CA THR A 138 -1.50 -2.34 -0.97
C THR A 138 -1.83 -2.18 -2.44
N LEU A 139 -0.82 -2.05 -3.30
CA LEU A 139 -0.98 -1.90 -4.75
C LEU A 139 -1.36 -3.20 -5.46
N GLY A 140 -1.27 -4.37 -4.79
CA GLY A 140 -1.49 -5.68 -5.42
C GLY A 140 -0.32 -6.17 -6.28
N LEU A 141 0.84 -5.52 -6.22
CA LEU A 141 2.07 -5.97 -6.90
C LEU A 141 2.76 -7.11 -6.15
N LEU A 142 2.39 -7.31 -4.89
CA LEU A 142 2.87 -8.39 -4.04
C LEU A 142 1.67 -8.84 -3.18
N ASN A 143 1.54 -10.12 -2.87
CA ASN A 143 0.51 -10.57 -1.94
C ASN A 143 1.18 -11.11 -0.70
N LYS A 144 0.78 -10.64 0.47
CA LYS A 144 1.16 -11.26 1.74
C LYS A 144 0.23 -12.45 1.98
N VAL A 145 0.80 -13.58 2.39
CA VAL A 145 0.06 -14.82 2.58
C VAL A 145 -0.01 -15.17 4.06
N LYS A 146 -1.22 -15.43 4.57
CA LYS A 146 -1.39 -16.05 5.88
C LYS A 146 -1.07 -17.53 5.74
N THR A 147 -0.25 -18.06 6.63
CA THR A 147 -0.01 -19.50 6.71
C THR A 147 -1.32 -20.16 7.14
N ASP A 148 -2.05 -20.70 6.18
CA ASP A 148 -3.37 -21.32 6.36
C ASP A 148 -3.34 -22.83 6.11
N ASN A 149 -2.16 -23.37 5.80
CA ASN A 149 -1.95 -24.78 5.52
C ASN A 149 -0.69 -25.31 6.22
N ARG A 150 -0.75 -26.60 6.57
CA ARG A 150 0.29 -27.31 7.34
C ARG A 150 1.69 -27.22 6.72
N MET A 151 1.78 -27.17 5.39
CA MET A 151 3.05 -27.07 4.65
C MET A 151 3.73 -25.72 4.87
N THR A 152 3.00 -24.61 4.66
CA THR A 152 3.51 -23.26 4.86
C THR A 152 3.81 -22.98 6.33
N GLU A 153 2.99 -23.48 7.26
CA GLU A 153 3.25 -23.38 8.71
C GLU A 153 4.54 -24.11 9.12
N ARG A 154 4.72 -25.37 8.72
CA ARG A 154 5.95 -26.14 9.04
C ARG A 154 7.20 -25.45 8.49
N ARG A 155 7.13 -24.93 7.26
CA ARG A 155 8.19 -24.14 6.65
C ARG A 155 8.45 -22.87 7.44
N ALA A 156 7.41 -22.13 7.81
CA ALA A 156 7.49 -20.92 8.63
C ALA A 156 8.24 -21.20 9.93
N THR A 157 7.82 -22.23 10.67
CA THR A 157 8.44 -22.63 11.92
C THR A 157 9.91 -23.01 11.73
N ARG A 158 10.23 -23.78 10.68
CA ARG A 158 11.61 -24.19 10.39
C ARG A 158 12.50 -22.99 10.12
N GLU A 159 12.08 -22.10 9.23
CA GLU A 159 12.86 -20.92 8.85
C GLU A 159 12.98 -19.93 10.03
N THR A 160 11.91 -19.78 10.84
CA THR A 160 11.97 -18.98 12.08
C THR A 160 12.96 -19.57 13.08
N LYS A 161 12.99 -20.90 13.26
CA LYS A 161 14.00 -21.58 14.11
C LYS A 161 15.42 -21.35 13.60
N THR A 162 15.65 -21.45 12.29
CA THR A 162 16.97 -21.18 11.68
C THR A 162 17.41 -19.74 11.96
N LEU A 163 16.51 -18.76 11.75
CA LEU A 163 16.79 -17.36 12.03
C LEU A 163 17.06 -17.12 13.52
N ALA A 164 16.27 -17.72 14.42
CA ALA A 164 16.44 -17.62 15.86
C ALA A 164 17.82 -18.13 16.31
N LYS A 165 18.25 -19.27 15.77
CA LYS A 165 19.58 -19.85 16.01
C LYS A 165 20.69 -18.91 15.56
N ALA A 166 20.58 -18.33 14.36
CA ALA A 166 21.55 -17.35 13.85
C ALA A 166 21.63 -16.08 14.72
N MET A 167 20.49 -15.67 15.30
CA MET A 167 20.39 -14.49 16.17
C MET A 167 20.65 -14.79 17.66
N LYS A 168 20.91 -16.05 18.04
CA LYS A 168 21.09 -16.51 19.44
C LYS A 168 19.92 -16.12 20.36
N ILE A 169 18.70 -16.27 19.88
CA ILE A 169 17.46 -16.01 20.63
C ILE A 169 16.51 -17.21 20.53
N GLU A 170 15.56 -17.30 21.45
CA GLU A 170 14.50 -18.31 21.38
C GLU A 170 13.55 -18.03 20.21
N TYR A 171 13.21 -19.06 19.44
CA TYR A 171 12.36 -18.90 18.26
C TYR A 171 10.94 -18.46 18.59
N THR A 172 10.44 -18.76 19.80
CA THR A 172 9.14 -18.31 20.31
C THR A 172 9.08 -16.80 20.53
N LYS A 173 10.23 -16.15 20.69
CA LYS A 173 10.35 -14.69 20.82
C LYS A 173 10.40 -13.99 19.46
N LEU A 174 10.48 -14.75 18.36
CA LEU A 174 10.42 -14.22 17.00
C LEU A 174 9.02 -14.36 16.42
N ASN A 175 8.56 -13.29 15.79
CA ASN A 175 7.39 -13.38 14.92
C ASN A 175 7.65 -14.38 13.79
N PRO A 176 6.66 -15.20 13.40
CA PRO A 176 6.75 -16.08 12.26
C PRO A 176 7.21 -15.33 11.00
N ILE A 177 7.99 -16.00 10.16
CA ILE A 177 8.41 -15.44 8.88
C ILE A 177 7.19 -15.26 7.97
N ASN A 178 7.13 -14.12 7.29
CA ASN A 178 6.06 -13.82 6.35
C ASN A 178 6.28 -14.56 5.03
N PHE A 179 5.19 -15.08 4.47
CA PHE A 179 5.13 -15.64 3.13
C PHE A 179 4.50 -14.65 2.18
N TYR A 180 4.92 -14.75 0.93
CA TYR A 180 4.42 -13.91 -0.14
C TYR A 180 4.21 -14.71 -1.41
N THR A 181 3.38 -14.18 -2.30
CA THR A 181 3.30 -14.57 -3.70
C THR A 181 3.40 -13.32 -4.55
N ILE A 182 3.99 -13.43 -5.74
CA ILE A 182 4.01 -12.34 -6.73
C ILE A 182 3.00 -12.71 -7.82
N PRO A 183 1.95 -11.90 -8.04
CA PRO A 183 1.02 -12.13 -9.15
C PRO A 183 1.69 -11.75 -10.48
N ASN A 184 1.11 -12.22 -11.59
CA ASN A 184 1.56 -11.82 -12.92
C ASN A 184 1.14 -10.38 -13.22
N TYR A 185 2.06 -9.55 -13.71
CA TYR A 185 1.80 -8.15 -14.06
C TYR A 185 1.14 -8.05 -15.43
N SER A 186 -0.12 -8.51 -15.49
CA SER A 186 -0.98 -8.29 -16.64
C SER A 186 -1.40 -6.83 -16.74
N VAL A 187 -1.96 -6.46 -17.89
CA VAL A 187 -2.52 -5.12 -18.12
C VAL A 187 -3.59 -4.80 -17.06
N GLU A 188 -4.45 -5.75 -16.74
CA GLU A 188 -5.55 -5.65 -15.78
C GLU A 188 -5.02 -5.45 -14.36
N LEU A 189 -3.98 -6.22 -13.98
CA LEU A 189 -3.37 -6.07 -12.65
C LEU A 189 -2.71 -4.70 -12.51
N LEU A 190 -2.01 -4.22 -13.53
CA LEU A 190 -1.37 -2.90 -13.52
C LEU A 190 -2.40 -1.77 -13.55
N LYS A 191 -3.51 -1.91 -14.28
CA LYS A 191 -4.66 -0.98 -14.23
C LYS A 191 -5.25 -0.90 -12.83
N GLU A 192 -5.47 -2.04 -12.18
CA GLU A 192 -5.98 -2.07 -10.80
C GLU A 192 -4.97 -1.47 -9.80
N ALA A 193 -3.68 -1.75 -9.97
CA ALA A 193 -2.63 -1.15 -9.17
C ALA A 193 -2.58 0.38 -9.32
N ASP A 194 -2.78 0.88 -10.54
CA ASP A 194 -2.89 2.32 -10.83
C ASP A 194 -4.13 2.95 -10.18
N ARG A 195 -5.28 2.28 -10.27
CA ARG A 195 -6.52 2.71 -9.58
C ARG A 195 -6.30 2.81 -8.07
N ARG A 196 -5.66 1.82 -7.44
CA ARG A 196 -5.32 1.86 -6.00
C ARG A 196 -4.34 2.98 -5.68
N ALA A 197 -3.33 3.19 -6.53
CA ALA A 197 -2.38 4.29 -6.38
C ALA A 197 -3.08 5.65 -6.44
N LYS A 198 -4.06 5.81 -7.34
CA LYS A 198 -4.89 7.02 -7.42
C LYS A 198 -5.66 7.26 -6.13
N VAL A 199 -6.34 6.22 -5.60
CA VAL A 199 -7.09 6.31 -4.33
C VAL A 199 -6.17 6.74 -3.18
N LEU A 200 -4.95 6.18 -3.10
CA LEU A 200 -3.95 6.59 -2.11
C LEU A 200 -3.56 8.07 -2.26
N ILE A 201 -3.30 8.54 -3.48
CA ILE A 201 -2.91 9.92 -3.76
C ILE A 201 -4.04 10.89 -3.40
N ASP A 202 -5.28 10.58 -3.78
CA ASP A 202 -6.47 11.38 -3.47
C ASP A 202 -6.71 11.44 -1.95
N ASN A 203 -6.34 10.37 -1.24
CA ASN A 203 -6.34 10.31 0.23
C ASN A 203 -5.04 10.81 0.87
N ASN A 204 -4.34 11.75 0.21
CA ASN A 204 -3.14 12.43 0.68
C ASN A 204 -2.09 11.47 1.26
N PHE A 205 -1.83 10.37 0.57
CA PHE A 205 -0.83 9.39 0.99
C PHE A 205 0.52 10.04 1.34
N ARG A 206 0.97 9.79 2.57
CA ARG A 206 2.31 10.15 3.04
C ARG A 206 2.97 8.93 3.67
N THR A 207 4.24 8.73 3.34
CA THR A 207 5.07 7.66 3.89
C THR A 207 5.14 7.66 5.43
N ASN A 208 4.96 8.82 6.08
CA ASN A 208 4.92 8.96 7.54
C ASN A 208 3.58 8.51 8.15
N GLY A 209 2.47 8.79 7.45
CA GLY A 209 1.12 8.37 7.85
C GLY A 209 0.83 6.91 7.51
N PHE A 210 1.46 6.36 6.48
CA PHE A 210 1.16 5.01 5.98
C PHE A 210 1.30 3.93 7.06
N SER A 211 0.19 3.24 7.33
CA SER A 211 0.06 2.16 8.30
C SER A 211 -1.23 1.39 8.05
N LYS A 212 -1.48 0.35 8.86
CA LYS A 212 -2.79 -0.32 8.86
C LYS A 212 -3.94 0.65 9.13
N PHE A 213 -3.79 1.60 10.05
CA PHE A 213 -4.85 2.58 10.39
C PHE A 213 -5.21 3.45 9.18
N TYR A 214 -4.19 3.87 8.43
CA TYR A 214 -4.41 4.59 7.18
C TYR A 214 -5.20 3.74 6.18
N LEU A 215 -4.83 2.46 6.01
CA LEU A 215 -5.57 1.56 5.11
C LEU A 215 -7.00 1.28 5.59
N ILE A 216 -7.24 1.18 6.90
CA ILE A 216 -8.60 1.03 7.45
C ILE A 216 -9.44 2.24 7.06
N LYS A 217 -8.92 3.46 7.20
CA LYS A 217 -9.62 4.70 6.83
C LYS A 217 -9.88 4.82 5.33
N VAL A 218 -8.97 4.33 4.48
CA VAL A 218 -9.06 4.49 3.02
C VAL A 218 -9.81 3.37 2.32
N PHE A 219 -9.61 2.11 2.74
CA PHE A 219 -10.13 0.91 2.07
C PHE A 219 -10.96 0.00 2.98
N GLY A 220 -11.10 0.32 4.27
CA GLY A 220 -11.80 -0.51 5.24
C GLY A 220 -10.93 -1.58 5.90
N GLN A 221 -11.49 -2.21 6.94
CA GLN A 221 -10.79 -3.15 7.80
C GLN A 221 -10.34 -4.43 7.07
N ASP A 222 -11.20 -4.99 6.21
CA ASP A 222 -10.91 -6.25 5.53
C ASP A 222 -9.75 -6.12 4.55
N PHE A 223 -9.72 -5.02 3.79
CA PHE A 223 -8.58 -4.71 2.94
C PHE A 223 -7.30 -4.49 3.76
N ALA A 224 -7.38 -3.75 4.86
CA ALA A 224 -6.22 -3.54 5.72
C ALA A 224 -5.70 -4.85 6.33
N ASN A 225 -6.59 -5.80 6.63
CA ASN A 225 -6.28 -7.13 7.13
C ASN A 225 -5.60 -8.03 6.09
N SER A 226 -5.81 -7.81 4.79
CA SER A 226 -5.13 -8.55 3.72
C SER A 226 -3.67 -8.10 3.54
N VAL A 227 -3.36 -6.84 3.87
CA VAL A 227 -1.99 -6.29 3.81
C VAL A 227 -1.25 -6.52 5.14
N PHE A 228 -1.94 -6.33 6.27
CA PHE A 228 -1.39 -6.44 7.61
C PHE A 228 -2.10 -7.55 8.41
N HIS A 229 -1.46 -8.71 8.53
CA HIS A 229 -1.98 -9.90 9.20
C HIS A 229 -1.96 -9.85 10.74
N ASP A 230 -2.04 -8.67 11.32
CA ASP A 230 -2.17 -8.50 12.77
C ASP A 230 -3.60 -8.05 13.12
N GLU A 231 -3.94 -8.04 14.41
CA GLU A 231 -5.30 -7.74 14.88
C GLU A 231 -5.57 -6.24 15.10
N ARG A 232 -4.65 -5.37 14.62
CA ARG A 232 -4.74 -3.95 14.92
C ARG A 232 -5.98 -3.32 14.28
N TYR A 233 -6.68 -2.51 15.06
CA TYR A 233 -7.79 -1.64 14.68
C TYR A 233 -7.48 -0.20 15.09
N ILE A 234 -8.29 0.77 14.66
CA ILE A 234 -8.10 2.19 15.02
C ILE A 234 -8.33 2.34 16.54
N SER A 235 -7.26 2.66 17.28
CA SER A 235 -7.34 2.76 18.74
C SER A 235 -8.10 4.01 19.21
N GLU A 236 -8.62 3.97 20.44
CA GLU A 236 -9.29 5.11 21.07
C GLU A 236 -8.36 6.32 21.18
N TYR A 237 -7.08 6.13 21.50
CA TYR A 237 -6.12 7.23 21.53
C TYR A 237 -5.87 7.85 20.15
N SER A 238 -5.86 7.06 19.07
CA SER A 238 -5.77 7.58 17.70
C SER A 238 -6.98 8.47 17.38
N GLN A 239 -8.19 8.04 17.74
CA GLN A 239 -9.41 8.84 17.59
C GLN A 239 -9.40 10.10 18.46
N TYR A 240 -8.89 10.00 19.69
CA TYR A 240 -8.69 11.15 20.58
C TYR A 240 -7.73 12.18 19.95
N VAL A 241 -6.56 11.75 19.47
CA VAL A 241 -5.57 12.64 18.84
C VAL A 241 -6.15 13.28 17.58
N GLN A 242 -6.85 12.52 16.74
CA GLN A 242 -7.58 13.05 15.58
C GLN A 242 -8.57 14.13 16.01
N THR A 243 -9.37 13.88 17.04
CA THR A 243 -10.36 14.85 17.57
C THR A 243 -9.69 16.14 18.05
N GLN A 244 -8.54 16.06 18.69
CA GLN A 244 -7.79 17.27 19.10
C GLN A 244 -7.26 18.05 17.88
N ILE A 245 -6.81 17.35 16.84
CA ILE A 245 -6.40 17.95 15.58
C ILE A 245 -7.59 18.66 14.91
N GLU A 246 -8.75 18.00 14.81
CA GLU A 246 -9.98 18.57 14.24
C GLU A 246 -10.42 19.85 14.95
N LYS A 247 -10.52 19.79 16.29
CA LYS A 247 -10.90 20.94 17.13
C LYS A 247 -9.96 22.13 16.91
N PHE A 248 -8.66 21.87 16.83
CA PHE A 248 -7.69 22.92 16.57
C PHE A 248 -7.82 23.50 15.16
N ILE A 249 -7.90 22.66 14.12
CA ILE A 249 -8.03 23.10 12.73
C ILE A 249 -9.22 24.06 12.60
N PHE A 250 -10.38 23.67 13.13
CA PHE A 250 -11.59 24.48 13.06
C PHE A 250 -11.45 25.82 13.80
N LYS A 251 -10.91 25.79 15.03
CA LYS A 251 -10.69 27.01 15.82
C LYS A 251 -9.71 27.97 15.13
N ASP A 252 -8.64 27.42 14.55
CA ASP A 252 -7.57 28.19 13.91
C ASP A 252 -8.06 28.80 12.58
N ILE A 253 -8.82 28.05 11.79
CA ILE A 253 -9.48 28.55 10.57
C ILE A 253 -10.49 29.65 10.91
N LYS A 254 -11.35 29.48 11.91
CA LYS A 254 -12.30 30.54 12.33
C LYS A 254 -11.61 31.84 12.71
N ARG A 255 -10.41 31.76 13.29
CA ARG A 255 -9.65 32.93 13.75
C ARG A 255 -8.83 33.58 12.64
N HIS A 256 -8.27 32.80 11.73
CA HIS A 256 -7.26 33.27 10.77
C HIS A 256 -7.63 33.07 9.30
N GLY A 257 -8.75 32.43 9.00
CA GLY A 257 -9.18 32.01 7.67
C GLY A 257 -8.50 30.74 7.13
N TYR A 258 -7.39 30.31 7.74
CA TYR A 258 -6.64 29.13 7.35
C TYR A 258 -5.84 28.55 8.53
N THR A 259 -5.33 27.33 8.36
CA THR A 259 -4.29 26.76 9.23
C THR A 259 -3.24 26.00 8.41
N THR A 260 -2.22 25.47 9.08
CA THR A 260 -1.18 24.63 8.47
C THR A 260 -0.90 23.40 9.32
N LYS A 261 -0.25 22.40 8.71
CA LYS A 261 0.28 21.26 9.46
C LYS A 261 1.20 21.74 10.58
N ASP A 262 2.12 22.67 10.30
CA ASP A 262 3.06 23.18 11.31
C ASP A 262 2.38 23.85 12.51
N ARG A 263 1.34 24.64 12.27
CA ARG A 263 0.52 25.24 13.35
C ARG A 263 -0.16 24.15 14.17
N THR A 264 -0.73 23.15 13.51
CA THR A 264 -1.34 21.99 14.16
C THR A 264 -0.32 21.27 15.05
N LEU A 265 0.87 20.96 14.54
CA LEU A 265 1.92 20.28 15.31
C LEU A 265 2.47 21.09 16.48
N ARG A 266 2.41 22.42 16.39
CA ARG A 266 2.91 23.34 17.42
C ARG A 266 1.90 23.56 18.54
N TYR A 267 0.63 23.74 18.20
CA TYR A 267 -0.36 24.25 19.14
C TYR A 267 -1.35 23.19 19.65
N VAL A 268 -1.55 22.07 18.95
CA VAL A 268 -2.41 20.99 19.45
C VAL A 268 -1.81 20.41 20.73
N GLN A 269 -2.64 20.30 21.76
CA GLN A 269 -2.32 19.62 23.01
C GLN A 269 -2.95 18.23 23.01
N ILE A 270 -2.17 17.23 23.43
CA ILE A 270 -2.64 15.85 23.58
C ILE A 270 -2.17 15.35 24.94
N ASN A 271 -3.03 14.61 25.63
CA ASN A 271 -2.72 14.03 26.93
C ASN A 271 -2.01 12.67 26.75
N TYR A 272 -0.69 12.68 26.97
CA TYR A 272 0.16 11.49 26.88
C TYR A 272 -0.17 10.38 27.87
N SER A 273 -0.81 10.72 28.98
CA SER A 273 -1.16 9.74 30.02
C SER A 273 -2.29 8.81 29.56
N LEU A 274 -3.07 9.20 28.55
CA LEU A 274 -4.11 8.35 27.96
C LEU A 274 -3.53 7.25 27.06
N LEU A 275 -2.30 7.41 26.56
CA LEU A 275 -1.65 6.43 25.69
C LEU A 275 -1.30 5.17 26.48
N GLN A 276 -1.96 4.06 26.17
CA GLN A 276 -1.69 2.79 26.82
C GLN A 276 -0.45 2.10 26.23
N PRO A 277 0.31 1.32 27.02
CA PRO A 277 1.48 0.57 26.51
C PRO A 277 1.15 -0.40 25.37
N TRP A 278 -0.05 -0.96 25.36
CA TRP A 278 -0.52 -1.92 24.35
C TRP A 278 -1.23 -1.25 23.16
N GLU A 279 -1.43 0.06 23.17
CA GLU A 279 -2.12 0.74 22.07
C GLU A 279 -1.29 0.74 20.79
N TYR A 280 -1.85 0.09 19.77
CA TYR A 280 -1.18 -0.10 18.51
C TYR A 280 -0.93 1.21 17.76
N GLY A 281 0.23 1.29 17.11
CA GLY A 281 0.57 2.40 16.21
C GLY A 281 1.30 3.57 16.86
N PHE A 282 1.40 3.57 18.20
CA PHE A 282 2.23 4.47 18.98
C PHE A 282 3.17 3.69 19.91
N ASN A 283 4.34 4.25 20.20
CA ASN A 283 5.25 3.69 21.20
C ASN A 283 5.69 4.84 22.11
N LYS A 284 5.26 4.80 23.37
CA LYS A 284 5.46 5.86 24.36
C LYS A 284 6.94 6.15 24.61
N GLU A 285 7.78 5.11 24.63
CA GLU A 285 9.23 5.20 24.87
C GLU A 285 9.99 5.79 23.68
N LYS A 286 9.45 5.67 22.47
CA LYS A 286 10.15 6.02 21.22
C LYS A 286 9.62 7.28 20.55
N GLN A 287 8.50 7.85 21.02
CA GLN A 287 7.79 8.88 20.27
C GLN A 287 7.42 10.11 21.08
N ASN A 288 7.94 11.25 20.64
CA ASN A 288 7.54 12.57 21.14
C ASN A 288 6.22 13.06 20.53
N LYS A 289 5.68 14.13 21.13
CA LYS A 289 4.32 14.64 20.86
C LYS A 289 4.11 14.97 19.40
N LYS A 290 5.13 15.62 18.85
CA LYS A 290 5.17 16.08 17.47
C LYS A 290 5.14 14.89 16.51
N ALA A 291 5.78 13.78 16.83
CA ALA A 291 5.77 12.57 16.00
C ALA A 291 4.39 11.90 15.99
N ILE A 292 3.71 11.82 17.15
CA ILE A 292 2.33 11.31 17.26
C ILE A 292 1.39 12.18 16.41
N LEU A 293 1.40 13.49 16.64
CA LEU A 293 0.57 14.45 15.91
C LEU A 293 0.84 14.42 14.40
N SER A 294 2.10 14.41 13.99
CA SER A 294 2.49 14.43 12.57
C SER A 294 1.98 13.20 11.83
N ARG A 295 2.05 12.03 12.48
CA ARG A 295 1.57 10.77 11.95
C ARG A 295 0.05 10.71 11.90
N GLU A 296 -0.63 11.11 12.97
CA GLU A 296 -2.10 11.11 13.00
C GLU A 296 -2.68 12.11 11.99
N PHE A 297 -2.07 13.30 11.89
CA PHE A 297 -2.42 14.28 10.86
C PHE A 297 -2.32 13.68 9.46
N ASP A 298 -1.19 13.04 9.13
CA ASP A 298 -0.98 12.44 7.80
C ASP A 298 -1.95 11.29 7.50
N ARG A 299 -2.50 10.64 8.52
CA ARG A 299 -3.46 9.54 8.38
C ARG A 299 -4.90 10.01 8.20
N SER A 300 -5.24 11.13 8.83
CA SER A 300 -6.63 11.53 9.03
C SER A 300 -7.02 12.79 8.27
N ILE A 301 -6.07 13.56 7.72
CA ILE A 301 -6.38 14.84 7.06
C ILE A 301 -7.38 14.71 5.89
N SER A 302 -7.37 13.61 5.13
CA SER A 302 -8.35 13.41 4.05
C SER A 302 -9.78 13.22 4.56
N GLU A 303 -9.94 12.47 5.66
CA GLU A 303 -11.23 12.30 6.34
C GLU A 303 -11.71 13.64 6.93
N ILE A 304 -10.82 14.37 7.60
CA ILE A 304 -11.12 15.69 8.19
C ILE A 304 -11.58 16.66 7.09
N LYS A 305 -10.88 16.69 5.95
CA LYS A 305 -11.28 17.53 4.81
C LYS A 305 -12.67 17.18 4.29
N GLY A 306 -12.96 15.89 4.13
CA GLY A 306 -14.27 15.42 3.66
C GLY A 306 -15.39 15.79 4.62
N LYS A 307 -15.16 15.60 5.93
CA LYS A 307 -16.13 15.88 6.99
C LYS A 307 -16.52 17.35 7.11
N TYR A 308 -15.57 18.27 6.90
CA TYR A 308 -15.76 19.70 7.13
C TYR A 308 -15.64 20.56 5.86
N SER A 309 -15.75 19.95 4.66
CA SER A 309 -15.64 20.65 3.37
C SER A 309 -14.37 21.52 3.24
N LEU A 310 -13.24 21.03 3.74
CA LEU A 310 -11.97 21.77 3.72
C LEU A 310 -11.11 21.41 2.50
N GLU A 311 -10.29 22.36 2.07
CA GLU A 311 -9.19 22.11 1.14
C GLU A 311 -7.86 21.95 1.87
N TYR A 312 -6.95 21.17 1.28
CA TYR A 312 -5.56 21.05 1.74
C TYR A 312 -4.64 21.03 0.52
N LYS A 313 -4.09 22.18 0.17
CA LYS A 313 -3.24 22.34 -1.03
C LYS A 313 -2.18 23.41 -0.81
N LYS A 314 -1.17 23.40 -1.69
CA LYS A 314 -0.10 24.39 -1.70
C LYS A 314 -0.70 25.75 -2.10
N ALA A 315 -0.39 26.81 -1.35
CA ALA A 315 -0.88 28.15 -1.66
C ALA A 315 -0.38 28.61 -3.04
N ASN A 316 -1.32 28.90 -3.94
CA ASN A 316 -1.07 29.53 -5.24
C ASN A 316 -1.04 31.07 -5.07
N LYS A 317 -0.90 31.83 -6.17
CA LYS A 317 -0.85 33.30 -6.11
C LYS A 317 -2.08 33.89 -5.41
N GLU A 318 -3.27 33.45 -5.80
CA GLU A 318 -4.56 33.90 -5.24
C GLU A 318 -4.66 33.62 -3.74
N LEU A 319 -4.32 32.41 -3.28
CA LEU A 319 -4.38 32.04 -1.87
C LEU A 319 -3.35 32.81 -1.04
N LYS A 320 -2.19 33.14 -1.60
CA LYS A 320 -1.19 33.96 -0.92
C LYS A 320 -1.69 35.38 -0.72
N GLU A 321 -2.36 35.96 -1.72
CA GLU A 321 -2.99 37.28 -1.60
C GLU A 321 -4.15 37.26 -0.59
N LYS A 322 -5.07 36.29 -0.72
CA LYS A 322 -6.23 36.12 0.18
C LYS A 322 -5.82 36.01 1.66
N PHE A 323 -4.81 35.19 1.95
CA PHE A 323 -4.39 34.89 3.32
C PHE A 323 -3.11 35.63 3.76
N LYS A 324 -2.62 36.58 2.95
CA LYS A 324 -1.40 37.36 3.21
C LYS A 324 -0.17 36.49 3.55
N LEU A 325 0.06 35.46 2.74
CA LEU A 325 1.13 34.48 2.96
C LEU A 325 2.42 34.89 2.25
N ASP A 326 3.52 34.82 2.99
CA ASP A 326 4.89 35.11 2.55
C ASP A 326 5.52 34.02 1.65
N SER A 327 4.92 32.83 1.61
CA SER A 327 5.55 31.64 1.03
C SER A 327 4.52 30.63 0.55
N ASN A 328 4.96 29.72 -0.33
CA ASN A 328 4.11 28.66 -0.90
C ASN A 328 3.89 27.51 0.10
N LYS A 329 3.40 27.81 1.30
CA LYS A 329 3.05 26.85 2.35
C LYS A 329 1.84 26.02 1.92
N THR A 330 1.74 24.78 2.42
CA THR A 330 0.52 23.98 2.26
C THR A 330 -0.45 24.35 3.38
N ILE A 331 -1.62 24.85 3.00
CA ILE A 331 -2.61 25.42 3.92
C ILE A 331 -3.87 24.57 3.93
N ILE A 332 -4.60 24.61 5.03
CA ILE A 332 -5.95 24.08 5.19
C ILE A 332 -6.90 25.26 5.36
N PHE A 333 -7.98 25.30 4.59
CA PHE A 333 -8.97 26.38 4.62
C PHE A 333 -10.35 25.85 4.20
N GLU A 334 -11.41 26.56 4.56
CA GLU A 334 -12.78 26.28 4.10
C GLU A 334 -12.90 26.59 2.60
N LYS A 335 -13.58 25.70 1.86
CA LYS A 335 -13.80 25.85 0.42
C LYS A 335 -14.47 27.17 0.06
#